data_AF-A0A9E4A2V3-F1
#
_entry.id   AF-A0A9E4A2V3-F1
#
_cell.length_a   1.000
_cell.length_b   1.000
_cell.length_c   1.000
_cell.angle_alpha   90.00
_cell.angle_beta   90.00
_cell.angle_gamma   90.00
#
_symmetry.space_group_name_H-M   'P 1'
#
loop_
_entity.id
_entity.type
_entity.pdbx_description
1 polymer ?
#
loop_
_entity_poly.entity_id
_entity_poly.type
_entity_poly.pdbx_seq_one_letter_code
_entity_poly.pdbx_strand_id
1 'polypeptide(L)' 'MDKQDPKVVVVGSFNMDLVVKAGRRPQIGETLMGEEFGMFIGGKGSNQT' A
#
# COMPACT_ATOMS: atom_id res chain seq x y z
N MET A 1 0.69 -7.92 -36.71
CA MET A 1 0.99 -7.06 -35.55
C MET A 1 2.20 -7.65 -34.89
N ASP A 2 3.29 -6.89 -34.86
CA ASP A 2 4.54 -7.35 -34.25
C ASP A 2 4.31 -7.44 -32.73
N LYS A 3 4.43 -8.65 -32.19
CA LYS A 3 4.10 -8.92 -30.79
C LYS A 3 5.38 -8.71 -29.99
N GLN A 4 5.51 -7.57 -29.32
CA GLN A 4 6.62 -7.37 -28.40
C GLN A 4 6.35 -8.12 -27.11
N ASP A 5 7.20 -9.08 -26.80
CA ASP A 5 7.18 -9.75 -25.50
C ASP A 5 7.66 -8.77 -24.41
N PRO A 6 6.99 -8.74 -23.25
CA PRO A 6 7.37 -7.86 -22.16
C PRO A 6 8.78 -8.20 -21.65
N LYS A 7 9.63 -7.18 -21.46
CA LYS A 7 11.00 -7.36 -20.93
C LYS A 7 11.03 -7.90 -19.51
N VAL A 8 10.02 -7.53 -18.70
CA VAL A 8 9.81 -8.02 -17.33
C VAL A 8 8.32 -8.16 -17.12
N VAL A 9 7.91 -9.28 -16.52
CA VAL A 9 6.53 -9.49 -16.05
C VAL A 9 6.60 -9.61 -14.53
N VAL A 10 5.87 -8.74 -13.84
CA VAL A 10 5.75 -8.80 -12.38
C VAL A 10 4.42 -9.45 -12.03
N VAL A 11 4.49 -10.61 -11.39
CA VAL A 11 3.33 -11.29 -10.79
C VAL A 11 3.43 -11.10 -9.29
N GLY A 12 2.54 -10.28 -8.71
CA GLY A 12 2.63 -9.97 -7.30
C GLY A 12 1.43 -9.20 -6.77
N SER A 13 1.51 -8.85 -5.49
CA SER A 13 0.44 -8.15 -4.78
C SER A 13 0.27 -6.71 -5.23
N PHE A 14 -0.98 -6.29 -5.37
CA PHE A 14 -1.42 -4.91 -5.50
C PHE A 14 -2.41 -4.62 -4.37
N ASN A 15 -2.13 -3.60 -3.56
CA ASN A 15 -2.89 -3.26 -2.37
C ASN A 15 -3.24 -1.77 -2.35
N MET A 16 -4.29 -1.45 -1.59
CA MET A 16 -4.55 -0.08 -1.15
C MET A 16 -4.09 0.06 0.30
N ASP A 17 -3.07 0.86 0.53
CA ASP A 17 -2.54 1.12 1.86
C ASP A 17 -3.36 2.25 2.50
N LEU A 18 -4.05 1.92 3.59
CA LEU A 18 -4.81 2.86 4.41
C LEU A 18 -3.95 3.24 5.62
N VAL A 19 -3.40 4.46 5.62
CA VAL A 19 -2.41 4.88 6.60
C VAL A 19 -3.02 5.96 7.50
N VAL A 20 -2.95 5.72 8.81
CA VAL A 20 -3.33 6.69 9.84
C VAL A 20 -2.08 7.12 10.59
N LYS A 21 -1.86 8.43 10.69
CA LYS A 21 -0.88 9.00 11.62
C LYS A 21 -1.56 9.32 12.94
N ALA A 22 -0.94 8.92 14.04
CA ALA A 22 -1.39 9.23 15.39
C ALA A 22 -0.16 9.43 16.28
N GLY A 23 -0.29 10.19 17.36
CA GLY A 23 0.82 10.52 18.25
C GLY A 23 1.52 9.31 18.88
N ARG A 24 0.84 8.14 18.92
CA ARG A 24 1.42 6.85 19.29
C ARG A 24 0.58 5.68 18.78
N ARG A 25 1.08 4.45 18.99
CA ARG A 25 0.26 3.24 18.81
C ARG A 25 -0.80 3.13 19.92
N PRO A 26 -2.03 2.70 19.59
CA PRO A 26 -3.08 2.49 20.58
C PRO A 26 -2.75 1.29 21.48
N GLN A 27 -3.23 1.32 22.72
CA GLN A 27 -3.23 0.16 23.61
C GLN A 27 -4.42 -0.76 23.30
N ILE A 28 -4.40 -1.99 23.82
CA ILE A 28 -5.50 -2.94 23.65
C ILE A 28 -6.79 -2.34 24.24
N GLY A 29 -7.86 -2.29 23.45
CA GLY A 29 -9.16 -1.78 23.84
C GLY A 29 -9.30 -0.25 23.83
N GLU A 30 -8.24 0.48 23.46
CA GLU A 30 -8.27 1.93 23.39
C GLU A 30 -8.73 2.45 22.02
N THR A 31 -9.55 3.50 22.02
CA THR A 31 -9.82 4.33 20.84
C THR A 31 -8.97 5.61 20.91
N LEU A 32 -8.17 5.86 19.88
CA LEU A 32 -7.29 7.03 19.79
C LEU A 32 -7.69 7.92 18.62
N MET A 33 -7.63 9.25 18.81
CA MET A 33 -7.84 10.21 17.72
C MET A 33 -6.61 10.25 16.80
N GLY A 34 -6.83 10.05 15.50
CA GLY A 34 -5.82 10.23 14.48
C GLY A 34 -5.53 11.71 14.22
N GLU A 35 -4.31 11.99 13.76
CA GLU A 35 -3.88 13.32 13.33
C GLU A 35 -4.11 13.52 11.82
N GLU A 36 -3.90 12.46 11.03
CA GLU A 36 -4.00 12.47 9.58
C GLU A 36 -4.38 11.09 9.06
N PHE A 37 -5.08 11.05 7.92
CA PHE A 37 -5.42 9.84 7.19
C PHE A 37 -5.07 10.00 5.72
N GLY A 38 -4.46 8.96 5.15
CA GLY A 38 -4.06 8.92 3.75
C GLY A 38 -4.33 7.56 3.11
N MET A 39 -4.53 7.61 1.79
CA MET A 39 -4.84 6.48 0.93
C MET A 39 -3.77 6.40 -0.14
N PHE A 40 -2.98 5.32 -0.13
CA PHE A 40 -1.83 5.14 -1.02
C PHE A 40 -1.92 3.85 -1.81
N ILE A 41 -1.38 3.86 -3.02
CA ILE A 41 -1.19 2.62 -3.78
C ILE A 41 0.03 1.91 -3.21
N GLY A 42 -0.12 0.63 -2.90
CA GLY A 42 0.94 -0.21 -2.38
C GLY A 42 0.86 -1.64 -2.88
N GLY A 43 1.58 -2.52 -2.18
CA GLY A 43 1.76 -3.91 -2.59
C GLY A 43 3.14 -4.13 -3.20
N LYS A 44 3.82 -5.18 -2.73
CA LYS A 44 5.19 -5.47 -3.16
C LYS A 44 5.31 -5.70 -4.67
N GLY A 45 4.27 -6.26 -5.29
CA GLY A 45 4.21 -6.46 -6.74
C GLY A 45 4.14 -5.14 -7.50
N SER A 46 3.18 -4.27 -7.19
CA SER A 46 3.08 -2.98 -7.89
C SER A 46 4.22 -2.01 -7.57
N ASN A 47 4.85 -2.12 -6.40
CA ASN A 47 5.98 -1.27 -6.05
C ASN A 47 7.27 -1.63 -6.84
N GLN A 48 7.29 -2.76 -7.54
CA GLN A 48 8.44 -3.22 -8.33
C GLN A 48 8.34 -2.83 -9.81
N THR A 49 7.22 -2.24 -10.25
CA THR A 49 7.02 -1.72 -11.60
C THR A 49 7.36 -0.25 -11.66
#